data_AF-A0A2D5MSS6-F1
#
_entry.id   AF-A0A2D5MSS6-F1
#
_cell.length_a   1.000
_cell.length_b   1.000
_cell.length_c   1.000
_cell.angle_alpha   90.00
_cell.angle_beta   90.00
_cell.angle_gamma   90.00
#
_symmetry.space_group_name_H-M   'P 1'
#
loop_
_entity.id
_entity.type
_entity.pdbx_description
1 polymer ?
#
loop_
_entity_poly.entity_id
_entity_poly.type
_entity_poly.pdbx_seq_one_letter_code
_entity_poly.pdbx_strand_id
1 'polypeptide(L)'
;MYKHLTAGELLKPGREGRGITVVNKINDGEEFLLQAGGTVRLKKDAETIKKFKSALDVRDAKTLNTITFDGQDGKSYMLKHFSKSPEFGGKGAGSGTRAEDEALTAFKKELFNVLQDENVPFIYLKIGKRTEKVSEIASTPGTPKADFHMMDPTGKEVFWISHKKGRKANDFQQYGGMVEIQSEPEVKEFVKDLKAALQKDHGDANRFPMKTGYYRPVKSRSVINKTMYGKDYRGGKATGRQNIDVLYQGPMLLKKIKDGATPTYEIRSNHTVLHSETPRGDYQAYYYVRPEQAKNQFGIRGGRFFIVSKMTATKNRNAKQI
;
A
#
# COMPACT_ATOMS: atom_id res chain seq x y z
N MET A 1 -14.86 -8.94 -8.28
CA MET A 1 -16.11 -8.40 -8.88
C MET A 1 -16.71 -7.40 -7.91
N TYR A 2 -17.06 -6.19 -8.37
CA TYR A 2 -17.70 -5.18 -7.52
C TYR A 2 -19.11 -5.65 -7.11
N LYS A 3 -19.56 -5.29 -5.90
CA LYS A 3 -20.97 -5.46 -5.52
C LYS A 3 -21.82 -4.53 -6.39
N HIS A 4 -23.09 -4.85 -6.59
CA HIS A 4 -24.00 -3.91 -7.22
C HIS A 4 -24.27 -2.71 -6.29
N LEU A 5 -24.56 -1.55 -6.87
CA LEU A 5 -24.95 -0.36 -6.15
C LEU A 5 -26.38 -0.51 -5.62
N THR A 6 -26.63 -0.03 -4.40
CA THR A 6 -27.96 -0.05 -3.78
C THR A 6 -28.25 1.27 -3.09
N ALA A 7 -29.53 1.57 -2.87
CA ALA A 7 -29.93 2.72 -2.07
C ALA A 7 -29.33 2.69 -0.66
N GLY A 8 -29.19 1.50 -0.06
CA GLY A 8 -28.53 1.35 1.25
C GLY A 8 -27.08 1.81 1.25
N GLU A 9 -26.38 1.74 0.12
CA GLU A 9 -25.00 2.26 -0.01
C GLU A 9 -24.94 3.78 -0.21
N LEU A 10 -25.97 4.34 -0.86
CA LEU A 10 -26.12 5.77 -1.07
C LEU A 10 -26.57 6.50 0.20
N LEU A 11 -27.40 5.85 1.02
CA LEU A 11 -28.00 6.41 2.24
C LEU A 11 -27.22 6.11 3.52
N LYS A 12 -25.98 5.59 3.42
CA LYS A 12 -25.17 5.29 4.61
C LYS A 12 -24.89 6.56 5.42
N PRO A 13 -25.14 6.58 6.76
CA PRO A 13 -24.79 7.72 7.60
C PRO A 13 -23.32 8.13 7.46
N GLY A 14 -23.06 9.43 7.29
CA GLY A 14 -21.73 10.00 7.07
C GLY A 14 -21.20 9.83 5.64
N ARG A 15 -22.06 9.54 4.66
CA ARG A 15 -21.75 9.34 3.23
C ARG A 15 -22.82 9.95 2.31
N GLU A 16 -23.49 11.00 2.78
CA GLU A 16 -24.67 11.63 2.18
C GLU A 16 -24.42 12.14 0.73
N GLY A 17 -23.16 12.46 0.39
CA GLY A 17 -22.78 12.93 -0.95
C GLY A 17 -22.91 11.88 -2.06
N ARG A 18 -22.98 10.58 -1.74
CA ARG A 18 -23.00 9.51 -2.77
C ARG A 18 -24.26 9.50 -3.61
N GLY A 19 -25.41 9.81 -3.00
CA GLY A 19 -26.67 9.96 -3.73
C GLY A 19 -26.58 11.12 -4.72
N ILE A 20 -25.98 12.23 -4.30
CA ILE A 20 -25.74 13.41 -5.13
C ILE A 20 -24.78 13.07 -6.29
N THR A 21 -23.77 12.23 -6.07
CA THR A 21 -22.88 11.76 -7.14
C THR A 21 -23.63 11.11 -8.30
N VAL A 22 -24.68 10.31 -8.05
CA VAL A 22 -25.51 9.73 -9.12
C VAL A 22 -26.15 10.82 -9.96
N VAL A 23 -26.71 11.84 -9.31
CA VAL A 23 -27.34 12.99 -9.98
C VAL A 23 -26.32 13.78 -10.81
N ASN A 24 -25.16 14.09 -10.24
CA ASN A 24 -24.12 14.86 -10.94
C ASN A 24 -23.66 14.13 -12.18
N LYS A 25 -23.39 12.83 -12.07
CA LYS A 25 -23.01 12.00 -13.23
C LYS A 25 -24.04 12.03 -14.35
N ILE A 26 -25.34 12.00 -14.04
CA ILE A 26 -26.39 12.11 -15.08
C ILE A 26 -26.37 13.50 -15.72
N ASN A 27 -26.24 14.56 -14.91
CA ASN A 27 -26.25 15.94 -15.40
C ASN A 27 -25.03 16.28 -16.26
N ASP A 28 -23.87 15.74 -15.89
CA ASP A 28 -22.57 15.95 -16.53
C ASP A 28 -22.34 14.94 -17.67
N GLY A 29 -23.30 14.02 -17.88
CA GLY A 29 -23.28 13.02 -18.93
C GLY A 29 -22.21 11.95 -18.75
N GLU A 30 -21.74 11.72 -17.52
CA GLU A 30 -20.68 10.76 -17.22
C GLU A 30 -21.13 9.29 -17.32
N GLU A 31 -20.14 8.41 -17.48
CA GLU A 31 -20.34 6.97 -17.56
C GLU A 31 -20.52 6.30 -16.19
N PHE A 32 -21.44 5.34 -16.13
CA PHE A 32 -21.63 4.40 -15.03
C PHE A 32 -21.05 3.05 -15.39
N LEU A 33 -20.26 2.46 -14.49
CA LEU A 33 -19.77 1.09 -14.65
C LEU A 33 -20.93 0.10 -14.41
N LEU A 34 -21.14 -0.85 -15.33
CA LEU A 34 -22.18 -1.87 -15.21
C LEU A 34 -21.70 -3.07 -14.39
N GLN A 35 -22.62 -3.74 -13.71
CA GLN A 35 -22.34 -4.97 -12.95
C GLN A 35 -22.02 -6.15 -13.87
N ALA A 36 -22.62 -6.18 -15.07
CA ALA A 36 -22.35 -7.16 -16.13
C ALA A 36 -21.05 -6.87 -16.91
N GLY A 37 -20.34 -5.78 -16.58
CA GLY A 37 -19.20 -5.28 -17.33
C GLY A 37 -19.60 -4.25 -18.39
N GLY A 38 -18.65 -3.39 -18.78
CA GLY A 38 -18.89 -2.24 -19.66
C GLY A 38 -19.40 -1.00 -18.92
N THR A 39 -19.63 0.08 -19.67
CA THR A 39 -20.14 1.35 -19.14
C THR A 39 -21.40 1.82 -19.87
N VAL A 40 -22.17 2.69 -19.24
CA VAL A 40 -23.33 3.34 -19.86
C VAL A 40 -23.43 4.81 -19.44
N ARG A 41 -23.84 5.68 -20.38
CA ARG A 41 -24.28 7.05 -20.07
C ARG A 41 -25.80 7.07 -19.99
N LEU A 42 -26.33 7.76 -18.99
CA LEU A 42 -27.77 7.88 -18.81
C LEU A 42 -28.29 9.13 -19.54
N LYS A 43 -29.53 9.06 -20.02
CA LYS A 43 -30.26 10.21 -20.53
C LYS A 43 -30.57 11.16 -19.38
N LYS A 44 -30.43 12.45 -19.65
CA LYS A 44 -30.78 13.49 -18.70
C LYS A 44 -32.29 13.70 -18.71
N ASP A 45 -32.98 12.98 -17.83
CA ASP A 45 -34.42 13.11 -17.63
C ASP A 45 -34.72 13.90 -16.34
N ALA A 46 -35.31 15.10 -16.49
CA ALA A 46 -35.50 16.03 -15.39
C ALA A 46 -36.48 15.48 -14.33
N GLU A 47 -37.50 14.74 -14.76
CA GLU A 47 -38.50 14.16 -13.87
C GLU A 47 -37.91 13.03 -13.02
N THR A 48 -37.16 12.12 -13.65
CA THR A 48 -36.44 11.03 -12.99
C THR A 48 -35.39 11.57 -12.01
N ILE A 49 -34.63 12.59 -12.40
CA ILE A 49 -33.66 13.24 -11.50
C ILE A 49 -34.38 13.86 -10.30
N LYS A 50 -35.50 14.58 -10.53
CA LYS A 50 -36.28 15.20 -9.45
C LYS A 50 -36.83 14.15 -8.49
N LYS A 51 -37.39 13.05 -9.01
CA LYS A 51 -37.90 11.93 -8.23
C LYS A 51 -36.79 11.27 -7.41
N PHE A 52 -35.61 11.08 -8.00
CA PHE A 52 -34.46 10.51 -7.32
C PHE A 52 -33.95 11.41 -6.19
N LYS A 53 -33.79 12.72 -6.44
CA LYS A 53 -33.44 13.70 -5.40
C LYS A 53 -34.43 13.70 -4.25
N SER A 54 -35.73 13.76 -4.56
CA SER A 54 -36.79 13.76 -3.54
C SER A 54 -36.72 12.51 -2.66
N ALA A 55 -36.46 11.34 -3.26
CA ALA A 55 -36.30 10.08 -2.52
C ALA A 55 -34.99 10.03 -1.70
N LEU A 56 -33.90 10.67 -2.17
CA LEU A 56 -32.67 10.83 -1.40
C LEU A 56 -32.90 11.71 -0.15
N ASP A 57 -33.58 12.83 -0.31
CA ASP A 57 -33.78 13.83 0.75
C ASP A 57 -34.56 13.25 1.94
N VAL A 58 -35.58 12.42 1.64
CA VAL A 58 -36.37 11.71 2.67
C VAL A 58 -35.79 10.33 3.03
N ARG A 59 -34.62 9.97 2.48
CA ARG A 59 -33.94 8.68 2.69
C ARG A 59 -34.81 7.46 2.40
N ASP A 60 -35.67 7.53 1.39
CA ASP A 60 -36.55 6.43 0.97
C ASP A 60 -35.78 5.39 0.12
N ALA A 61 -35.21 4.41 0.81
CA ALA A 61 -34.46 3.32 0.18
C ALA A 61 -35.30 2.47 -0.79
N LYS A 62 -36.59 2.33 -0.55
CA LYS A 62 -37.48 1.51 -1.38
C LYS A 62 -37.66 2.18 -2.73
N THR A 63 -38.04 3.45 -2.74
CA THR A 63 -38.22 4.23 -3.97
C THR A 63 -36.92 4.34 -4.77
N LEU A 64 -35.79 4.60 -4.11
CA LEU A 64 -34.49 4.72 -4.77
C LEU A 64 -34.07 3.46 -5.55
N ASN A 65 -34.33 2.27 -5.01
CA ASN A 65 -33.96 1.01 -5.69
C ASN A 65 -34.89 0.66 -6.87
N THR A 66 -36.08 1.27 -6.96
CA THR A 66 -37.06 1.02 -8.02
C THR A 66 -37.06 2.07 -9.13
N ILE A 67 -36.34 3.18 -8.97
CA ILE A 67 -36.20 4.20 -10.01
C ILE A 67 -35.42 3.60 -11.18
N THR A 68 -36.00 3.77 -12.37
CA THR A 68 -35.43 3.36 -13.65
C THR A 68 -34.86 4.58 -14.36
N PHE A 69 -33.68 4.43 -14.94
CA PHE A 69 -32.99 5.43 -15.74
C PHE A 69 -32.83 4.92 -17.16
N ASP A 70 -33.19 5.72 -18.16
CA ASP A 70 -32.94 5.36 -19.54
C ASP A 70 -31.49 5.66 -19.92
N GLY A 71 -30.84 4.67 -20.51
CA GLY A 71 -29.51 4.77 -21.10
C GLY A 71 -29.56 5.45 -22.46
N GLN A 72 -28.46 6.10 -22.83
CA GLN A 72 -28.27 6.63 -24.18
C GLN A 72 -28.17 5.51 -25.23
N ASP A 73 -27.93 4.26 -24.80
CA ASP A 73 -27.94 3.06 -25.63
C ASP A 73 -29.35 2.48 -25.86
N GLY A 74 -30.40 3.16 -25.40
CA GLY A 74 -31.79 2.77 -25.58
C GLY A 74 -32.28 1.70 -24.59
N LYS A 75 -31.46 1.28 -23.62
CA LYS A 75 -31.85 0.33 -22.56
C LYS A 75 -32.20 1.06 -21.27
N SER A 76 -32.87 0.38 -20.35
CA SER A 76 -33.25 0.95 -19.05
C SER A 76 -32.50 0.30 -17.89
N TYR A 77 -32.09 1.11 -16.92
CA TYR A 77 -31.19 0.74 -15.83
C TYR A 77 -31.75 1.09 -14.46
N MET A 78 -31.38 0.31 -13.43
CA MET A 78 -31.66 0.59 -12.02
C MET A 78 -30.33 0.61 -11.27
N LEU A 79 -30.32 1.09 -10.01
CA LEU A 79 -29.11 1.10 -9.17
C LEU A 79 -28.40 -0.26 -9.15
N LYS A 80 -29.14 -1.37 -9.06
CA LYS A 80 -28.58 -2.73 -9.04
C LYS A 80 -27.81 -3.11 -10.31
N HIS A 81 -28.03 -2.43 -11.42
CA HIS A 81 -27.31 -2.68 -12.67
C HIS A 81 -25.96 -1.97 -12.70
N PHE A 82 -25.73 -0.98 -11.83
CA PHE A 82 -24.45 -0.32 -11.69
C PHE A 82 -23.57 -1.06 -10.69
N SER A 83 -22.29 -1.12 -11.01
CA SER A 83 -21.27 -1.52 -10.05
C SER A 83 -21.21 -0.46 -8.96
N LYS A 84 -21.08 -0.91 -7.72
CA LYS A 84 -20.60 -0.09 -6.62
C LYS A 84 -19.11 0.12 -6.84
N SER A 85 -18.79 1.02 -7.75
CA SER A 85 -17.45 1.50 -8.07
C SER A 85 -16.92 2.41 -6.94
N PRO A 86 -15.63 2.76 -6.92
CA PRO A 86 -15.02 3.54 -5.84
C PRO A 86 -15.76 4.84 -5.49
N GLU A 87 -16.30 5.55 -6.48
CA GLU A 87 -17.11 6.76 -6.31
C GLU A 87 -18.40 6.51 -5.50
N PHE A 88 -18.89 5.27 -5.48
CA PHE A 88 -20.02 4.84 -4.66
C PHE A 88 -19.59 4.01 -3.43
N GLY A 89 -18.30 4.06 -3.07
CA GLY A 89 -17.74 3.33 -1.93
C GLY A 89 -17.54 1.84 -2.19
N GLY A 90 -17.39 1.47 -3.46
CA GLY A 90 -16.91 0.17 -3.90
C GLY A 90 -15.58 -0.16 -3.27
N LYS A 91 -15.51 -1.30 -2.57
CA LYS A 91 -14.24 -1.94 -2.25
C LYS A 91 -14.31 -3.30 -2.94
N GLY A 92 -13.30 -3.63 -3.74
CA GLY A 92 -13.23 -4.92 -4.41
C GLY A 92 -13.45 -6.11 -3.44
N ALA A 93 -13.83 -7.26 -3.99
CA ALA A 93 -13.93 -8.49 -3.21
C ALA A 93 -12.60 -8.73 -2.45
N GLY A 94 -12.65 -8.75 -1.12
CA GLY A 94 -11.45 -8.90 -0.27
C GLY A 94 -11.28 -7.87 0.86
N SER A 95 -12.15 -6.86 0.99
CA SER A 95 -12.05 -5.81 2.04
C SER A 95 -12.36 -6.24 3.48
N GLY A 96 -12.24 -7.54 3.78
CA GLY A 96 -12.44 -8.10 5.12
C GLY A 96 -11.19 -8.82 5.62
N THR A 97 -10.21 -8.09 6.14
CA THR A 97 -9.33 -8.60 7.20
C THR A 97 -9.16 -7.51 8.26
N ARG A 98 -9.57 -7.84 9.48
CA ARG A 98 -9.66 -6.95 10.63
C ARG A 98 -8.26 -6.79 11.26
N ALA A 99 -7.41 -5.98 10.62
CA ALA A 99 -6.23 -5.29 11.18
C ALA A 99 -5.48 -4.62 10.01
N GLU A 100 -6.13 -3.73 9.27
CA GLU A 100 -5.39 -2.81 8.39
C GLU A 100 -4.66 -1.82 9.30
N ASP A 101 -3.32 -1.83 9.23
CA ASP A 101 -2.39 -0.94 9.92
C ASP A 101 -3.01 0.46 10.13
N GLU A 102 -2.91 1.02 11.35
CA GLU A 102 -3.35 2.39 11.65
C GLU A 102 -2.84 3.39 10.61
N ALA A 103 -1.62 3.18 10.10
CA ALA A 103 -1.03 4.00 9.05
C ALA A 103 -1.74 3.82 7.70
N LEU A 104 -2.12 2.59 7.33
CA LEU A 104 -2.88 2.32 6.12
C LEU A 104 -4.30 2.91 6.22
N THR A 105 -4.96 2.76 7.36
CA THR A 105 -6.28 3.33 7.62
C THR A 105 -6.25 4.86 7.56
N ALA A 106 -5.26 5.48 8.21
CA ALA A 106 -5.07 6.92 8.17
C ALA A 106 -4.79 7.42 6.75
N PHE A 107 -3.94 6.73 6.00
CA PHE A 107 -3.59 7.15 4.65
C PHE A 107 -4.71 6.93 3.63
N LYS A 108 -5.53 5.88 3.80
CA LYS A 108 -6.79 5.73 3.05
C LYS A 108 -7.74 6.91 3.31
N LYS A 109 -7.83 7.36 4.56
CA LYS A 109 -8.66 8.51 4.94
C LYS A 109 -8.11 9.80 4.30
N GLU A 110 -6.79 9.99 4.32
CA GLU A 110 -6.12 11.11 3.65
C GLU A 110 -6.46 11.16 2.15
N LEU A 111 -6.29 10.05 1.42
CA LEU A 111 -6.66 9.99 0.01
C LEU A 111 -8.16 10.26 -0.20
N PHE A 112 -9.03 9.68 0.63
CA PHE A 112 -10.46 9.93 0.53
C PHE A 112 -10.79 11.42 0.69
N ASN A 113 -10.21 12.08 1.69
CA ASN A 113 -10.44 13.51 1.92
C ASN A 113 -9.95 14.34 0.72
N VAL A 114 -8.74 14.09 0.21
CA VAL A 114 -8.22 14.78 -0.97
C VAL A 114 -9.15 14.61 -2.18
N LEU A 115 -9.64 13.40 -2.45
CA LEU A 115 -10.56 13.18 -3.57
C LEU A 115 -11.89 13.92 -3.39
N GLN A 116 -12.39 14.05 -2.16
CA GLN A 116 -13.60 14.82 -1.85
C GLN A 116 -13.37 16.33 -1.98
N ASP A 117 -12.29 16.84 -1.39
CA ASP A 117 -11.98 18.27 -1.36
C ASP A 117 -11.69 18.83 -2.76
N GLU A 118 -11.00 18.04 -3.59
CA GLU A 118 -10.75 18.38 -4.99
C GLU A 118 -11.95 18.06 -5.90
N ASN A 119 -12.95 17.33 -5.39
CA ASN A 119 -14.10 16.84 -6.14
C ASN A 119 -13.71 16.10 -7.45
N VAL A 120 -12.74 15.17 -7.34
CA VAL A 120 -12.22 14.39 -8.47
C VAL A 120 -12.29 12.88 -8.20
N PRO A 121 -12.48 12.05 -9.23
CA PRO A 121 -12.50 10.58 -9.07
C PRO A 121 -11.11 9.96 -8.85
N PHE A 122 -10.04 10.70 -9.17
CA PHE A 122 -8.66 10.31 -8.94
C PHE A 122 -7.77 11.55 -8.85
N ILE A 123 -6.57 11.37 -8.30
CA ILE A 123 -5.48 12.35 -8.38
C ILE A 123 -4.34 11.79 -9.23
N TYR A 124 -3.49 12.68 -9.75
CA TYR A 124 -2.16 12.27 -10.21
C TYR A 124 -1.25 12.16 -8.99
N LEU A 125 -0.67 10.99 -8.76
CA LEU A 125 0.31 10.80 -7.69
C LEU A 125 1.69 10.61 -8.28
N LYS A 126 2.64 11.45 -7.85
CA LYS A 126 4.04 11.34 -8.21
C LYS A 126 4.83 10.63 -7.12
N ILE A 127 5.46 9.51 -7.47
CA ILE A 127 6.44 8.79 -6.63
C ILE A 127 7.74 8.67 -7.41
N GLY A 128 8.78 9.37 -6.96
CA GLY A 128 10.03 9.48 -7.69
C GLY A 128 9.83 10.06 -9.10
N LYS A 129 10.18 9.27 -10.13
CA LYS A 129 10.04 9.65 -11.54
C LYS A 129 8.69 9.25 -12.16
N ARG A 130 7.89 8.45 -11.46
CA ARG A 130 6.61 7.93 -11.97
C ARG A 130 5.48 8.84 -11.51
N THR A 131 4.54 9.08 -12.41
CA THR A 131 3.27 9.77 -12.12
C THR A 131 2.16 8.91 -12.66
N GLU A 132 1.22 8.49 -11.81
CA GLU A 132 0.12 7.60 -12.18
C GLU A 132 -1.19 8.16 -11.64
N LYS A 133 -2.31 7.72 -12.21
CA LYS A 133 -3.63 7.99 -11.65
C LYS A 133 -3.84 7.11 -10.43
N VAL A 134 -4.30 7.70 -9.32
CA VAL A 134 -4.58 6.97 -8.08
C VAL A 134 -5.97 7.33 -7.59
N SER A 135 -6.80 6.32 -7.39
CA SER A 135 -8.16 6.43 -6.85
C SER A 135 -8.39 5.56 -5.61
N GLU A 136 -7.57 4.51 -5.41
CA GLU A 136 -7.75 3.58 -4.29
C GLU A 136 -6.41 3.10 -3.72
N ILE A 137 -6.44 2.74 -2.44
CA ILE A 137 -5.34 2.08 -1.72
C ILE A 137 -5.90 0.81 -1.09
N ALA A 138 -5.18 -0.31 -1.19
CA ALA A 138 -5.57 -1.58 -0.60
C ALA A 138 -4.37 -2.32 0.02
N SER A 139 -4.60 -3.04 1.12
CA SER A 139 -3.60 -3.93 1.70
C SER A 139 -3.18 -5.00 0.70
N THR A 140 -1.91 -5.38 0.69
CA THR A 140 -1.45 -6.44 -0.20
C THR A 140 -1.62 -7.82 0.47
N PRO A 141 -2.34 -8.77 -0.13
CA PRO A 141 -2.48 -10.12 0.42
C PRO A 141 -1.15 -10.88 0.52
N GLY A 142 -1.01 -11.69 1.57
CA GLY A 142 0.15 -12.56 1.81
C GLY A 142 1.27 -11.87 2.57
N THR A 143 2.51 -12.33 2.34
CA THR A 143 3.72 -11.72 2.93
C THR A 143 4.68 -11.14 1.88
N PRO A 144 4.22 -10.35 0.89
CA PRO A 144 5.11 -9.68 -0.05
C PRO A 144 5.82 -8.49 0.60
N LYS A 145 6.82 -7.92 -0.10
CA LYS A 145 7.50 -6.70 0.36
C LYS A 145 6.55 -5.50 0.48
N ALA A 146 5.59 -5.39 -0.44
CA ALA A 146 4.58 -4.35 -0.41
C ALA A 146 3.59 -4.61 0.73
N ASP A 147 3.54 -3.71 1.69
CA ASP A 147 2.53 -3.75 2.76
C ASP A 147 1.14 -3.38 2.18
N PHE A 148 1.12 -2.45 1.22
CA PHE A 148 -0.08 -2.08 0.46
C PHE A 148 0.27 -1.63 -0.97
N HIS A 149 -0.76 -1.52 -1.80
CA HIS A 149 -0.68 -1.07 -3.17
C HIS A 149 -1.75 -0.01 -3.47
N MET A 150 -1.49 0.77 -4.50
CA MET A 150 -2.42 1.77 -5.02
C MET A 150 -2.94 1.35 -6.38
N MET A 151 -4.18 1.70 -6.67
CA MET A 151 -4.85 1.38 -7.92
C MET A 151 -5.32 2.64 -8.64
N ASP A 152 -5.28 2.55 -9.96
CA ASP A 152 -5.95 3.52 -10.83
C ASP A 152 -7.48 3.28 -10.87
N PRO A 153 -8.26 4.17 -11.53
CA PRO A 153 -9.72 4.00 -11.62
C PRO A 153 -10.20 2.72 -12.29
N THR A 154 -9.35 2.03 -13.05
CA THR A 154 -9.68 0.75 -13.69
C THR A 154 -9.48 -0.44 -12.74
N GLY A 155 -8.93 -0.21 -11.55
CA GLY A 155 -8.57 -1.25 -10.59
C GLY A 155 -7.19 -1.88 -10.84
N LYS A 156 -6.37 -1.28 -11.72
CA LYS A 156 -5.02 -1.76 -11.99
C LYS A 156 -4.05 -1.23 -10.94
N GLU A 157 -3.20 -2.11 -10.40
CA GLU A 157 -2.13 -1.71 -9.50
C GLU A 157 -1.10 -0.82 -10.21
N VAL A 158 -0.82 0.34 -9.63
CA VAL A 158 0.11 1.34 -10.18
C VAL A 158 1.30 1.62 -9.27
N PHE A 159 1.13 1.53 -7.95
CA PHE A 159 2.22 1.69 -6.99
C PHE A 159 2.21 0.60 -5.93
N TRP A 160 3.40 0.16 -5.52
CA TRP A 160 3.60 -0.79 -4.43
C TRP A 160 4.47 -0.17 -3.35
N ILE A 161 4.01 -0.21 -2.11
CA ILE A 161 4.61 0.56 -1.03
C ILE A 161 4.91 -0.35 0.15
N SER A 162 6.11 -0.23 0.71
CA SER A 162 6.40 -0.74 2.05
C SER A 162 6.37 0.40 3.05
N HIS A 163 5.72 0.18 4.20
CA HIS A 163 5.60 1.14 5.27
C HIS A 163 6.33 0.65 6.52
N LYS A 164 6.93 1.60 7.24
CA LYS A 164 7.57 1.38 8.53
C LYS A 164 7.00 2.38 9.53
N LYS A 165 6.57 1.89 10.70
CA LYS A 165 6.18 2.76 11.82
C LYS A 165 7.42 3.44 12.41
N GLY A 166 7.23 4.63 12.99
CA GLY A 166 8.27 5.37 13.71
C GLY A 166 8.74 6.66 13.01
N ARG A 167 9.76 7.28 13.60
CA ARG A 167 10.30 8.59 13.20
C ARG A 167 11.81 8.58 12.97
N LYS A 168 12.53 7.69 13.65
CA LYS A 168 13.99 7.56 13.63
C LYS A 168 14.42 6.22 13.04
N ALA A 169 15.68 6.13 12.65
CA ALA A 169 16.24 4.93 12.02
C ALA A 169 16.12 3.66 12.88
N ASN A 170 16.10 3.79 14.22
CA ASN A 170 15.95 2.68 15.14
C ASN A 170 14.52 2.43 15.64
N ASP A 171 13.53 3.16 15.12
CA ASP A 171 12.13 2.96 15.52
C ASP A 171 11.46 1.79 14.79
N PHE A 172 11.99 1.38 13.63
CA PHE A 172 11.52 0.19 12.92
C PHE A 172 12.48 -0.98 13.09
N GLN A 173 11.91 -2.19 13.18
CA GLN A 173 12.67 -3.38 13.58
C GLN A 173 13.65 -3.87 12.51
N GLN A 174 13.25 -3.84 11.22
CA GLN A 174 14.04 -4.40 10.12
C GLN A 174 13.59 -3.89 8.75
N TYR A 175 14.51 -3.92 7.77
CA TYR A 175 14.19 -3.79 6.35
C TYR A 175 13.64 -5.09 5.77
N GLY A 176 14.24 -6.22 6.13
CA GLY A 176 13.86 -7.56 5.67
C GLY A 176 14.68 -8.67 6.33
N GLY A 177 14.24 -9.92 6.11
CA GLY A 177 14.98 -11.11 6.55
C GLY A 177 16.03 -11.53 5.50
N MET A 178 17.08 -12.21 5.95
CA MET A 178 18.17 -12.63 5.05
C MET A 178 17.87 -13.93 4.29
N VAL A 179 16.91 -14.73 4.76
CA VAL A 179 16.62 -16.07 4.18
C VAL A 179 16.20 -16.00 2.72
N GLU A 180 15.42 -15.00 2.33
CA GLU A 180 14.94 -14.85 0.95
C GLU A 180 16.06 -14.47 -0.05
N ILE A 181 17.21 -14.05 0.46
CA ILE A 181 18.38 -13.62 -0.33
C ILE A 181 19.63 -14.42 0.04
N GLN A 182 19.46 -15.62 0.60
CA GLN A 182 20.56 -16.49 1.04
C GLN A 182 21.53 -16.90 -0.09
N SER A 183 21.10 -16.78 -1.34
CA SER A 183 21.93 -17.07 -2.51
C SER A 183 22.97 -15.98 -2.81
N GLU A 184 22.80 -14.77 -2.28
CA GLU A 184 23.70 -13.64 -2.51
C GLU A 184 25.12 -13.93 -1.97
N PRO A 185 26.19 -13.66 -2.75
CA PRO A 185 27.56 -13.95 -2.33
C PRO A 185 27.95 -13.33 -0.99
N GLU A 186 27.64 -12.05 -0.77
CA GLU A 186 27.97 -11.35 0.48
C GLU A 186 27.19 -11.90 1.69
N VAL A 187 25.98 -12.45 1.47
CA VAL A 187 25.20 -13.11 2.53
C VAL A 187 25.87 -14.42 2.94
N LYS A 188 26.35 -15.21 1.97
CA LYS A 188 27.09 -16.45 2.24
C LYS A 188 28.39 -16.16 2.99
N GLU A 189 29.10 -15.12 2.58
CA GLU A 189 30.32 -14.65 3.26
C GLU A 189 30.00 -14.22 4.70
N PHE A 190 28.94 -13.44 4.91
CA PHE A 190 28.53 -13.04 6.27
C PHE A 190 28.25 -14.23 7.18
N VAL A 191 27.51 -15.22 6.66
CA VAL A 191 27.18 -16.43 7.41
C VAL A 191 28.44 -17.23 7.73
N LYS A 192 29.38 -17.34 6.79
CA LYS A 192 30.67 -18.01 7.00
C LYS A 192 31.46 -17.33 8.12
N ASP A 193 31.60 -16.01 8.07
CA ASP A 193 32.37 -15.25 9.06
C ASP A 193 31.69 -15.28 10.44
N LEU A 194 30.36 -15.22 10.46
CA LEU A 194 29.60 -15.39 11.70
C LEU A 194 29.84 -16.77 12.33
N LYS A 195 29.84 -17.85 11.53
CA LYS A 195 30.14 -19.19 12.05
C LYS A 195 31.54 -19.28 12.64
N ALA A 196 32.53 -18.67 11.98
CA ALA A 196 33.88 -18.58 12.51
C ALA A 196 33.93 -17.81 13.83
N ALA A 197 33.21 -16.68 13.93
CA ALA A 197 33.14 -15.90 15.16
C ALA A 197 32.42 -16.67 16.29
N LEU A 198 31.29 -17.33 16.00
CA LEU A 198 30.60 -18.18 16.97
C LEU A 198 31.48 -19.32 17.48
N GLN A 199 32.23 -19.98 16.59
CA GLN A 199 33.17 -21.03 16.98
C GLN A 199 34.27 -20.49 17.89
N LYS A 200 34.87 -19.35 17.52
CA LYS A 200 35.94 -18.71 18.30
C LYS A 200 35.46 -18.26 19.68
N ASP A 201 34.29 -17.65 19.75
CA ASP A 201 33.84 -16.93 20.93
C ASP A 201 33.00 -17.80 21.88
N HIS A 202 32.41 -18.88 21.38
CA HIS A 202 31.46 -19.73 22.12
C HIS A 202 31.66 -21.24 21.93
N GLY A 203 32.60 -21.68 21.09
CA GLY A 203 32.91 -23.08 20.88
C GLY A 203 31.89 -23.87 20.03
N ASP A 204 30.82 -23.24 19.53
CA ASP A 204 29.79 -23.89 18.71
C ASP A 204 29.37 -22.97 17.53
N ALA A 205 29.86 -23.29 16.33
CA ALA A 205 29.52 -22.57 15.10
C ALA A 205 28.03 -22.61 14.72
N ASN A 206 27.24 -23.55 15.27
CA ASN A 206 25.87 -23.85 14.84
C ASN A 206 24.82 -23.52 15.92
N ARG A 207 25.21 -22.86 17.02
CA ARG A 207 24.28 -22.42 18.08
C ARG A 207 24.53 -20.96 18.43
N PHE A 208 23.47 -20.16 18.35
CA PHE A 208 23.52 -18.75 18.70
C PHE A 208 23.31 -18.57 20.22
N PRO A 209 24.27 -17.95 20.93
CA PRO A 209 24.18 -17.75 22.37
C PRO A 209 23.16 -16.67 22.74
N MET A 210 22.61 -16.76 23.95
CA MET A 210 21.74 -15.71 24.50
C MET A 210 22.53 -14.43 24.79
N LYS A 211 21.82 -13.30 24.88
CA LYS A 211 22.38 -11.97 25.22
C LYS A 211 23.62 -11.59 24.38
N THR A 212 23.67 -12.02 23.13
CA THR A 212 24.77 -11.75 22.19
C THR A 212 24.19 -11.20 20.89
N GLY A 213 24.94 -10.40 20.15
CA GLY A 213 24.59 -10.00 18.79
C GLY A 213 25.81 -9.87 17.89
N TYR A 214 25.58 -9.94 16.58
CA TYR A 214 26.62 -9.71 15.59
C TYR A 214 26.07 -8.79 14.50
N TYR A 215 26.89 -7.85 14.02
CA TYR A 215 26.50 -6.99 12.91
C TYR A 215 27.66 -6.73 11.94
N ARG A 216 27.30 -6.38 10.71
CA ARG A 216 28.25 -5.95 9.69
C ARG A 216 27.58 -4.99 8.71
N PRO A 217 28.22 -3.89 8.26
CA PRO A 217 27.68 -3.07 7.18
C PRO A 217 27.45 -3.91 5.91
N VAL A 218 26.32 -3.72 5.24
CA VAL A 218 26.06 -4.34 3.93
C VAL A 218 26.73 -3.49 2.85
N LYS A 219 27.61 -4.09 2.04
CA LYS A 219 28.29 -3.41 0.93
C LYS A 219 27.63 -3.71 -0.41
N SER A 220 27.04 -4.90 -0.58
CA SER A 220 26.43 -5.29 -1.85
C SER A 220 25.17 -4.48 -2.14
N ARG A 221 25.20 -3.74 -3.25
CA ARG A 221 24.02 -3.01 -3.74
C ARG A 221 22.88 -3.95 -4.12
N SER A 222 23.17 -5.17 -4.59
CA SER A 222 22.18 -6.21 -4.86
C SER A 222 21.42 -6.58 -3.58
N VAL A 223 22.14 -6.88 -2.50
CA VAL A 223 21.56 -7.21 -1.19
C VAL A 223 20.71 -6.06 -0.67
N ILE A 224 21.25 -4.83 -0.70
CA ILE A 224 20.53 -3.63 -0.24
C ILE A 224 19.23 -3.48 -1.03
N ASN A 225 19.28 -3.53 -2.35
CA ASN A 225 18.10 -3.30 -3.16
C ASN A 225 17.06 -4.43 -3.01
N LYS A 226 17.48 -5.70 -2.94
CA LYS A 226 16.56 -6.82 -2.72
C LYS A 226 15.89 -6.77 -1.34
N THR A 227 16.62 -6.34 -0.30
CA THR A 227 16.01 -6.19 1.02
C THR A 227 15.08 -4.98 1.09
N MET A 228 15.43 -3.88 0.41
CA MET A 228 14.66 -2.63 0.43
C MET A 228 13.41 -2.71 -0.43
N TYR A 229 13.51 -3.31 -1.63
CA TYR A 229 12.46 -3.27 -2.65
C TYR A 229 11.81 -4.62 -2.94
N GLY A 230 12.33 -5.70 -2.35
CA GLY A 230 11.78 -7.05 -2.45
C GLY A 230 12.68 -7.98 -3.25
N LYS A 231 12.50 -9.29 -3.02
CA LYS A 231 13.40 -10.33 -3.54
C LYS A 231 13.46 -10.38 -5.08
N ASP A 232 12.41 -9.90 -5.74
CA ASP A 232 12.31 -9.84 -7.21
C ASP A 232 12.86 -8.52 -7.76
N TYR A 233 13.62 -7.76 -6.96
CA TYR A 233 14.23 -6.52 -7.39
C TYR A 233 15.02 -6.70 -8.68
N ARG A 234 14.75 -5.80 -9.62
CA ARG A 234 15.47 -5.61 -10.87
C ARG A 234 15.65 -4.12 -11.09
N GLY A 235 16.79 -3.73 -11.67
CA GLY A 235 17.03 -2.33 -12.00
C GLY A 235 15.95 -1.76 -12.93
N GLY A 236 15.72 -0.46 -12.85
CA GLY A 236 14.72 0.23 -13.66
C GLY A 236 13.48 0.60 -12.86
N LYS A 237 12.29 0.23 -13.35
CA LYS A 237 11.01 0.54 -12.70
C LYS A 237 10.60 -0.58 -11.74
N ALA A 238 9.91 -0.20 -10.68
CA ALA A 238 9.14 -1.12 -9.86
C ALA A 238 8.14 -1.89 -10.74
N THR A 239 7.88 -3.16 -10.39
CA THR A 239 7.09 -4.05 -11.24
C THR A 239 6.09 -4.90 -10.49
N GLY A 240 5.99 -4.77 -9.17
CA GLY A 240 5.05 -5.58 -8.42
C GLY A 240 5.23 -5.53 -6.91
N ARG A 241 4.43 -6.35 -6.25
CA ARG A 241 4.38 -6.50 -4.79
C ARG A 241 5.72 -6.96 -4.16
N GLN A 242 6.61 -7.58 -4.95
CA GLN A 242 7.96 -8.01 -4.55
C GLN A 242 9.09 -7.23 -5.26
N ASN A 243 8.74 -6.15 -5.96
CA ASN A 243 9.66 -5.20 -6.57
C ASN A 243 9.01 -3.80 -6.53
N ILE A 244 9.07 -3.19 -5.34
CA ILE A 244 8.21 -2.06 -4.94
C ILE A 244 8.78 -0.69 -5.31
N ASP A 245 7.93 0.33 -5.32
CA ASP A 245 8.30 1.71 -5.69
C ASP A 245 9.04 2.47 -4.60
N VAL A 246 8.67 2.27 -3.34
CA VAL A 246 9.13 3.15 -2.27
C VAL A 246 8.92 2.53 -0.90
N LEU A 247 9.88 2.81 -0.01
CA LEU A 247 9.71 2.61 1.42
C LEU A 247 9.44 3.97 2.08
N TYR A 248 8.32 4.07 2.81
CA TYR A 248 8.02 5.21 3.66
C TYR A 248 8.14 4.83 5.14
N GLN A 249 8.58 5.78 5.97
CA GLN A 249 8.54 5.66 7.42
C GLN A 249 7.78 6.80 8.08
N GLY A 250 6.81 6.44 8.91
CA GLY A 250 5.99 7.37 9.68
C GLY A 250 4.68 7.74 8.97
N PRO A 251 3.98 8.79 9.41
CA PRO A 251 2.75 9.23 8.77
C PRO A 251 2.98 9.52 7.27
N MET A 252 1.98 9.24 6.45
CA MET A 252 1.99 9.54 5.01
C MET A 252 0.89 10.57 4.76
N LEU A 253 1.29 11.72 4.26
CA LEU A 253 0.40 12.84 3.96
C LEU A 253 0.48 13.18 2.47
N LEU A 254 -0.66 13.53 1.88
CA LEU A 254 -0.70 13.95 0.49
C LEU A 254 -0.43 15.46 0.41
N LYS A 255 0.66 15.84 -0.25
CA LYS A 255 0.99 17.24 -0.50
C LYS A 255 0.74 17.57 -1.97
N LYS A 256 -0.13 18.55 -2.22
CA LYS A 256 -0.36 19.06 -3.57
C LYS A 256 0.93 19.71 -4.08
N ILE A 257 1.33 19.35 -5.31
CA ILE A 257 2.51 19.90 -5.99
C ILE A 257 2.18 20.59 -7.32
N LYS A 258 0.97 20.38 -7.85
CA LYS A 258 0.49 21.05 -9.05
C LYS A 258 -1.04 21.09 -9.06
N ASP A 259 -1.61 22.27 -9.29
CA ASP A 259 -3.04 22.44 -9.52
C ASP A 259 -3.46 22.07 -10.96
N GLY A 260 -4.77 21.95 -11.16
CA GLY A 260 -5.39 21.67 -12.44
C GLY A 260 -6.76 21.02 -12.25
N ALA A 261 -7.49 20.77 -13.34
CA ALA A 261 -8.76 20.03 -13.29
C ALA A 261 -8.64 18.66 -12.62
N THR A 262 -7.46 18.06 -12.69
CA THR A 262 -7.06 16.98 -11.78
C THR A 262 -5.68 17.29 -11.21
N PRO A 263 -5.57 17.57 -9.91
CA PRO A 263 -4.31 18.00 -9.30
C PRO A 263 -3.30 16.86 -9.21
N THR A 264 -2.03 17.25 -9.11
CA THR A 264 -0.91 16.34 -8.84
C THR A 264 -0.45 16.48 -7.40
N TYR A 265 -0.27 15.34 -6.75
CA TYR A 265 0.18 15.20 -5.37
C TYR A 265 1.47 14.38 -5.28
N GLU A 266 2.18 14.53 -4.17
CA GLU A 266 3.24 13.63 -3.71
C GLU A 266 2.96 13.17 -2.29
N ILE A 267 3.62 12.09 -1.86
CA ILE A 267 3.54 11.63 -0.47
C ILE A 267 4.69 12.24 0.32
N ARG A 268 4.37 12.87 1.45
CA ARG A 268 5.34 13.31 2.45
C ARG A 268 5.31 12.35 3.64
N SER A 269 6.48 11.95 4.09
CA SER A 269 6.67 11.09 5.26
C SER A 269 7.96 11.49 6.00
N ASN A 270 8.20 10.94 7.19
CA ASN A 270 9.38 11.31 7.98
C ASN A 270 10.69 10.85 7.30
N HIS A 271 10.63 9.69 6.66
CA HIS A 271 11.71 9.18 5.85
C HIS A 271 11.15 8.47 4.61
N THR A 272 11.84 8.66 3.50
CA THR A 272 11.48 8.10 2.20
C THR A 272 12.74 7.52 1.57
N VAL A 273 12.63 6.30 1.04
CA VAL A 273 13.67 5.71 0.19
C VAL A 273 13.00 5.26 -1.11
N LEU A 274 13.29 5.97 -2.20
CA LEU A 274 12.70 5.69 -3.50
C LEU A 274 13.37 4.49 -4.15
N HIS A 275 12.66 3.82 -5.06
CA HIS A 275 13.17 2.67 -5.80
C HIS A 275 14.60 2.89 -6.33
N SER A 276 15.46 1.89 -6.14
CA SER A 276 16.90 1.91 -6.48
C SER A 276 17.77 2.90 -5.69
N GLU A 277 17.24 3.70 -4.76
CA GLU A 277 18.05 4.48 -3.82
C GLU A 277 18.66 3.56 -2.74
N THR A 278 19.67 4.06 -2.04
CA THR A 278 20.26 3.35 -0.89
C THR A 278 20.19 4.22 0.33
N PRO A 279 19.75 3.68 1.46
CA PRO A 279 19.69 4.44 2.70
C PRO A 279 21.10 4.84 3.15
N ARG A 280 21.22 6.05 3.70
CA ARG A 280 22.48 6.68 4.10
C ARG A 280 22.45 7.07 5.59
N GLY A 281 23.60 7.44 6.13
CA GLY A 281 23.74 7.83 7.54
C GLY A 281 23.23 6.74 8.47
N ASP A 282 22.38 7.11 9.42
CA ASP A 282 21.83 6.18 10.41
C ASP A 282 20.90 5.10 9.83
N TYR A 283 20.42 5.31 8.61
CA TYR A 283 19.59 4.35 7.88
C TYR A 283 20.41 3.33 7.08
N GLN A 284 21.75 3.47 6.97
CA GLN A 284 22.58 2.51 6.22
C GLN A 284 22.23 1.06 6.58
N ALA A 285 22.21 0.17 5.59
CA ALA A 285 21.83 -1.23 5.78
C ALA A 285 22.95 -2.02 6.46
N TYR A 286 22.62 -2.75 7.51
CA TYR A 286 23.53 -3.61 8.27
C TYR A 286 22.94 -5.01 8.38
N TYR A 287 23.77 -6.03 8.12
CA TYR A 287 23.49 -7.37 8.60
C TYR A 287 23.43 -7.32 10.12
N TYR A 288 22.44 -7.98 10.70
CA TYR A 288 22.28 -8.06 12.14
C TYR A 288 21.69 -9.40 12.55
N VAL A 289 22.32 -10.04 13.52
CA VAL A 289 21.89 -11.31 14.08
C VAL A 289 21.78 -11.18 15.59
N ARG A 290 20.66 -11.66 16.12
CA ARG A 290 20.37 -11.68 17.56
C ARG A 290 19.72 -13.01 17.96
N PRO A 291 19.63 -13.32 19.25
CA PRO A 291 19.07 -14.57 19.73
C PRO A 291 17.54 -14.56 19.54
N GLU A 292 17.02 -15.65 19.01
CA GLU A 292 15.60 -15.99 18.98
C GLU A 292 15.49 -17.52 18.95
N GLN A 293 15.27 -18.12 20.12
CA GLN A 293 15.45 -19.56 20.36
C GLN A 293 14.65 -20.46 19.41
N ALA A 294 13.47 -20.01 18.95
CA ALA A 294 12.62 -20.75 18.02
C ALA A 294 13.11 -20.76 16.57
N LYS A 295 14.17 -20.01 16.22
CA LYS A 295 14.65 -19.89 14.83
C LYS A 295 15.81 -20.83 14.56
N ASN A 296 15.81 -21.39 13.36
CA ASN A 296 16.96 -22.07 12.78
C ASN A 296 17.14 -21.51 11.37
N GLN A 297 18.17 -20.70 11.17
CA GLN A 297 18.45 -20.04 9.90
C GLN A 297 19.92 -20.24 9.57
N PHE A 298 20.23 -20.53 8.30
CA PHE A 298 21.61 -20.76 7.84
C PHE A 298 22.36 -21.89 8.58
N GLY A 299 21.61 -22.86 9.14
CA GLY A 299 22.13 -23.94 9.96
C GLY A 299 22.61 -23.50 11.35
N ILE A 300 22.21 -22.31 11.81
CA ILE A 300 22.50 -21.80 13.16
C ILE A 300 21.20 -21.78 13.97
N ARG A 301 21.16 -22.59 15.02
CA ARG A 301 20.01 -22.70 15.93
C ARG A 301 19.98 -21.53 16.90
N GLY A 302 18.78 -21.00 17.15
CA GLY A 302 18.53 -19.91 18.09
C GLY A 302 18.95 -18.52 17.61
N GLY A 303 19.33 -18.36 16.33
CA GLY A 303 19.71 -17.09 15.75
C GLY A 303 18.67 -16.59 14.74
N ARG A 304 18.33 -15.29 14.79
CA ARG A 304 17.50 -14.65 13.76
C ARG A 304 18.30 -13.61 12.99
N PHE A 305 18.19 -13.71 11.67
CA PHE A 305 19.02 -13.03 10.69
C PHE A 305 18.24 -11.99 9.90
N PHE A 306 18.71 -10.76 9.95
CA PHE A 306 18.03 -9.60 9.41
C PHE A 306 18.97 -8.65 8.72
N ILE A 307 18.38 -7.78 7.90
CA ILE A 307 18.99 -6.52 7.53
C ILE A 307 18.19 -5.39 8.19
N VAL A 308 18.91 -4.55 8.93
CA VAL A 308 18.35 -3.45 9.74
C VAL A 308 19.09 -2.15 9.42
N SER A 309 18.65 -1.04 9.99
CA SER A 309 19.39 0.22 9.93
C SER A 309 20.66 0.18 10.79
N LYS A 310 21.66 0.99 10.45
CA LYS A 310 22.89 1.18 11.23
C LYS A 310 22.56 1.45 12.69
N MET A 311 21.61 2.36 12.94
CA MET A 311 21.24 2.73 14.30
C MET A 311 20.63 1.56 15.09
N THR A 312 19.84 0.68 14.45
CA THR A 312 19.33 -0.53 15.10
C THR A 312 20.44 -1.52 15.42
N ALA A 313 21.36 -1.76 14.47
CA ALA A 313 22.45 -2.72 14.65
C ALA A 313 23.43 -2.28 15.76
N THR A 314 23.83 -1.02 15.75
CA THR A 314 24.89 -0.47 16.62
C THR A 314 24.40 -0.05 18.01
N LYS A 315 23.09 0.13 18.21
CA LYS A 315 22.53 0.47 19.53
C LYS A 315 22.57 -0.69 20.53
N ASN A 316 22.59 -1.94 20.05
CA ASN A 316 22.64 -3.08 20.96
C ASN A 316 24.05 -3.23 21.56
N ARG A 317 24.18 -2.93 22.86
CA ARG A 317 25.45 -3.03 23.61
C ARG A 317 26.02 -4.45 23.67
N ASN A 318 25.18 -5.46 23.49
CA ASN A 318 25.60 -6.86 23.47
C ASN A 318 26.00 -7.33 22.06
N ALA A 319 25.90 -6.47 21.05
CA ALA A 319 26.25 -6.79 19.69
C ALA A 319 27.66 -6.31 19.35
N LYS A 320 28.41 -7.14 18.62
CA LYS A 320 29.75 -6.81 18.13
C LYS A 320 29.84 -6.83 16.62
N GLN A 321 30.75 -6.03 16.09
CA GLN A 321 31.01 -6.00 14.67
C GLN A 321 31.88 -7.19 14.27
N ILE A 322 31.58 -7.78 13.10
CA ILE A 322 32.40 -8.79 12.40
C ILE A 322 32.55 -8.39 10.93
#